data_AF-F3GKU3-F1
#
_entry.id   AF-F3GKU3-F1
#
_cell.length_a   1.000
_cell.length_b   1.000
_cell.length_c   1.000
_cell.angle_alpha   90.00
_cell.angle_beta   90.00
_cell.angle_gamma   90.00
#
_symmetry.space_group_name_H-M   'P 1'
#
loop_
_entity.id
_entity.type
_entity.pdbx_description
1 polymer ?
#
loop_
_entity_poly.entity_id
_entity_poly.type
_entity_poly.pdbx_seq_one_letter_code
_entity_poly.pdbx_strand_id
1 'polypeptide(L)'
;GFIPKNLDLSIVDRVERVTDEESKAMARRLMQEEGILCGISCGAAMAAAVRLAEKPEMQGKTIVVVLPDSGERYLSSMLFSDLFTDQELSQ
;
A
#
# COMPACT_ATOMS: atom_id res chain seq x y z
N GLY A 1 -3.26 -5.82 18.59
CA GLY A 1 -2.55 -6.85 17.81
C GLY A 1 -1.73 -7.75 18.72
N PHE A 2 -1.09 -8.77 18.17
CA PHE A 2 -0.14 -9.68 18.84
C PHE A 2 1.07 -9.89 17.93
N ILE A 3 2.17 -10.47 18.45
CA ILE A 3 3.35 -10.83 17.64
C ILE A 3 3.17 -12.26 17.11
N PRO A 4 3.07 -12.48 15.79
CA PRO A 4 2.99 -13.81 15.22
C PRO A 4 4.27 -14.61 15.50
N LYS A 5 4.16 -15.93 15.69
CA LYS A 5 5.32 -16.80 15.96
C LYS A 5 6.34 -16.88 14.82
N ASN A 6 5.91 -16.55 13.60
CA ASN A 6 6.74 -16.54 12.40
C ASN A 6 7.38 -15.16 12.12
N LEU A 7 7.18 -14.15 12.97
CA LEU A 7 7.88 -12.88 12.87
C LEU A 7 9.19 -12.92 13.67
N ASP A 8 10.32 -12.98 12.97
CA ASP A 8 11.65 -12.80 13.56
C ASP A 8 11.96 -11.30 13.62
N LEU A 9 12.03 -10.74 14.84
CA LEU A 9 12.34 -9.31 15.03
C LEU A 9 13.84 -9.00 14.89
N SER A 10 14.73 -10.00 14.91
CA SER A 10 16.17 -9.77 14.80
C SER A 10 16.61 -9.33 13.40
N ILE A 11 15.80 -9.62 12.38
CA ILE A 11 16.02 -9.22 10.99
C ILE A 11 15.32 -7.90 10.61
N VAL A 12 14.61 -7.27 11.55
CA VAL A 12 13.83 -6.05 11.30
C VAL A 12 14.60 -4.85 11.84
N ASP A 13 15.14 -4.02 10.94
CA ASP A 13 15.82 -2.78 11.35
C ASP A 13 14.84 -1.70 11.82
N ARG A 14 13.65 -1.64 11.20
CA ARG A 14 12.67 -0.56 11.38
C ARG A 14 11.24 -1.03 11.15
N VAL A 15 10.30 -0.35 11.80
CA VAL A 15 8.86 -0.50 11.58
C VAL A 15 8.27 0.86 11.23
N GLU A 16 7.69 0.97 10.03
CA GLU A 16 6.99 2.18 9.58
C GLU A 16 5.48 1.99 9.80
N ARG A 17 4.84 2.96 10.44
CA ARG A 17 3.38 2.99 10.59
C ARG A 17 2.77 3.77 9.43
N VAL A 18 1.69 3.22 8.88
CA VAL A 18 0.91 3.81 7.80
C VAL A 18 -0.56 3.74 8.20
N THR A 19 -1.27 4.84 8.01
CA THR A 19 -2.71 4.93 8.27
C THR A 19 -3.51 4.33 7.10
N ASP A 20 -4.75 3.94 7.36
CA ASP A 20 -5.65 3.42 6.32
C ASP A 20 -5.84 4.43 5.18
N GLU A 21 -5.93 5.73 5.50
CA GLU A 21 -6.07 6.81 4.51
C GLU A 21 -4.82 6.96 3.63
N GLU A 22 -3.62 6.96 4.22
CA GLU A 22 -2.36 7.00 3.45
C GLU A 22 -2.24 5.77 2.55
N SER A 23 -2.58 4.60 3.08
CA SER A 23 -2.55 3.33 2.36
C SER A 23 -3.48 3.35 1.14
N LYS A 24 -4.73 3.78 1.36
CA LYS A 24 -5.76 3.88 0.31
C LYS A 24 -5.38 4.91 -0.75
N ALA A 25 -4.92 6.09 -0.33
CA ALA A 25 -4.49 7.14 -1.24
C ALA A 25 -3.32 6.66 -2.11
N MET A 26 -2.31 6.02 -1.53
CA MET A 26 -1.17 5.51 -2.30
C MET A 26 -1.55 4.38 -3.25
N ALA A 27 -2.41 3.43 -2.84
CA ALA A 27 -2.89 2.38 -3.74
C ALA A 27 -3.62 2.97 -4.96
N ARG A 28 -4.42 4.03 -4.77
CA ARG A 28 -5.07 4.75 -5.88
C ARG A 28 -4.08 5.45 -6.79
N ARG A 29 -3.07 6.10 -6.22
CA ARG A 29 -1.99 6.70 -7.00
C ARG A 29 -1.25 5.66 -7.84
N LEU A 30 -0.92 4.50 -7.28
CA LEU A 30 -0.32 3.40 -8.05
C LEU A 30 -1.20 2.96 -9.23
N MET A 31 -2.51 2.90 -9.04
CA MET A 31 -3.45 2.59 -10.12
C MET A 31 -3.50 3.68 -11.20
N GLN A 32 -3.55 4.95 -10.79
CA GLN A 32 -3.78 6.09 -11.69
C GLN A 32 -2.50 6.59 -12.38
N GLU A 33 -1.38 6.61 -11.66
CA GLU A 33 -0.10 7.18 -12.10
C GLU A 33 0.79 6.11 -12.76
N GLU A 34 0.75 4.86 -12.26
CA GLU A 34 1.66 3.79 -12.70
C GLU A 34 0.95 2.62 -13.40
N GLY A 35 -0.39 2.61 -13.43
CA GLY A 35 -1.16 1.52 -14.04
C GLY A 35 -1.09 0.19 -13.28
N ILE A 36 -0.72 0.21 -12.00
CA ILE A 36 -0.56 -0.99 -11.17
C ILE A 36 -1.82 -1.20 -10.31
N LEU A 37 -2.67 -2.14 -10.73
CA LEU A 37 -3.86 -2.54 -9.97
C LEU A 37 -3.47 -3.35 -8.73
N CYS A 38 -3.53 -2.74 -7.54
CA CYS A 38 -3.04 -3.35 -6.30
C CYS A 38 -3.98 -3.16 -5.10
N GLY A 39 -3.86 -4.04 -4.10
CA GLY A 39 -4.66 -4.01 -2.88
C GLY A 39 -4.22 -2.96 -1.85
N ILE A 40 -4.93 -2.91 -0.72
CA ILE A 40 -4.70 -1.91 0.33
C ILE A 40 -3.29 -2.04 0.92
N SER A 41 -2.84 -3.26 1.26
CA SER A 41 -1.49 -3.47 1.84
C SER A 41 -0.36 -3.06 0.89
N CYS A 42 -0.58 -3.13 -0.43
CA CYS A 42 0.36 -2.63 -1.43
C CYS A 42 0.56 -1.11 -1.30
N GLY A 43 -0.55 -0.39 -1.13
CA GLY A 43 -0.54 1.04 -0.84
C GLY A 43 0.22 1.38 0.45
N ALA A 44 0.02 0.61 1.52
CA ALA A 44 0.76 0.82 2.77
C ALA A 44 2.27 0.65 2.59
N ALA A 45 2.69 -0.46 1.97
CA ALA A 45 4.10 -0.74 1.72
C ALA A 45 4.75 0.35 0.84
N MET A 46 4.05 0.79 -0.20
CA MET A 46 4.55 1.86 -1.09
C MET A 46 4.58 3.22 -0.40
N ALA A 47 3.58 3.57 0.42
CA ALA A 47 3.54 4.83 1.16
C ALA A 47 4.74 4.95 2.12
N ALA A 48 5.06 3.87 2.83
CA ALA A 48 6.26 3.80 3.66
C ALA A 48 7.54 3.93 2.82
N ALA A 49 7.61 3.25 1.67
CA ALA A 49 8.77 3.28 0.79
C ALA A 49 9.05 4.68 0.21
N VAL A 50 8.02 5.38 -0.29
CA VAL A 50 8.14 6.76 -0.81
C VAL A 50 8.61 7.70 0.30
N ARG A 51 8.01 7.63 1.49
CA ARG A 51 8.41 8.44 2.65
C ARG A 51 9.87 8.19 3.05
N LEU A 52 10.34 6.94 2.95
CA LEU A 52 11.74 6.60 3.20
C LEU A 52 12.65 7.14 2.10
N ALA A 53 12.25 7.04 0.83
CA ALA A 53 13.03 7.51 -0.31
C ALA A 53 13.29 9.04 -0.27
N GLU A 54 12.37 9.80 0.31
CA GLU A 54 12.51 11.25 0.50
C GLU A 54 13.60 11.64 1.52
N LYS A 55 14.05 10.69 2.36
CA LYS A 55 15.06 10.99 3.39
C LYS A 55 16.46 11.17 2.76
N PRO A 56 17.25 12.17 3.20
CA PRO A 56 18.61 12.39 2.67
C PRO A 56 19.51 11.16 2.72
N GLU A 57 19.44 10.36 3.78
CA GLU A 57 20.23 9.14 3.94
C GLU A 57 19.85 7.98 3.01
N MET A 58 18.73 8.12 2.29
CA MET A 58 18.25 7.14 1.30
C MET A 58 18.58 7.55 -0.14
N GLN A 59 19.15 8.74 -0.35
CA GLN A 59 19.51 9.22 -1.68
C GLN A 59 20.52 8.28 -2.37
N GLY A 60 20.22 7.95 -3.63
CA GLY A 60 21.03 7.03 -4.45
C GLY A 60 20.96 5.55 -4.06
N LYS A 61 20.16 5.17 -3.06
CA LYS A 61 19.93 3.77 -2.69
C LYS A 61 18.78 3.17 -3.48
N THR A 62 18.77 1.84 -3.58
CA THR A 62 17.65 1.07 -4.16
C THR A 62 16.74 0.59 -3.04
N ILE A 63 15.43 0.86 -3.18
CA ILE A 63 14.38 0.33 -2.31
C ILE A 63 13.56 -0.68 -3.11
N VAL A 64 13.38 -1.88 -2.56
CA VAL A 64 12.52 -2.92 -3.15
C VAL A 64 11.27 -3.04 -2.28
N VAL A 65 10.10 -3.05 -2.93
CA VAL A 65 8.79 -3.09 -2.27
C VAL A 65 7.99 -4.27 -2.81
N VAL A 66 7.37 -5.04 -1.92
CA VAL A 66 6.47 -6.14 -2.29
C VAL A 66 5.05 -5.61 -2.36
N LEU A 67 4.37 -5.86 -3.48
CA LEU A 67 2.93 -5.60 -3.65
C LEU A 67 2.21 -6.97 -3.66
N PRO A 68 1.64 -7.40 -2.52
CA PRO A 68 1.24 -8.81 -2.34
C PRO A 68 0.13 -9.30 -3.27
N ASP A 69 -0.79 -8.42 -3.69
CA ASP A 69 -1.96 -8.81 -4.46
C ASP A 69 -2.58 -7.70 -5.34
N SER A 70 -3.51 -8.12 -6.19
CA SER A 70 -4.26 -7.26 -7.12
C SER A 70 -5.45 -6.57 -6.45
N GLY A 71 -5.68 -5.31 -6.85
CA GLY A 71 -6.82 -4.49 -6.43
C GLY A 71 -8.19 -5.03 -6.84
N GLU A 72 -8.26 -5.89 -7.86
CA GLU A 72 -9.52 -6.50 -8.33
C GLU A 72 -10.26 -7.28 -7.22
N ARG A 73 -9.53 -7.88 -6.29
CA ARG A 73 -10.13 -8.60 -5.14
C ARG A 73 -10.85 -7.68 -4.16
N TYR A 74 -10.65 -6.37 -4.30
CA TYR A 74 -11.05 -5.36 -3.33
C TYR A 74 -12.14 -4.42 -3.83
N LEU A 75 -12.75 -4.68 -4.99
CA LEU A 75 -13.79 -3.83 -5.60
C LEU A 75 -14.97 -3.52 -4.66
N SER A 76 -15.28 -4.42 -3.72
CA SER A 76 -16.35 -4.25 -2.72
C SER A 76 -15.85 -3.75 -1.35
N SER A 77 -14.60 -3.32 -1.23
CA SER A 77 -13.97 -2.91 0.03
C SER A 77 -13.81 -1.39 0.14
N MET A 78 -13.25 -0.93 1.27
CA MET A 78 -12.92 0.48 1.50
C MET A 78 -12.01 1.10 0.43
N LEU A 79 -11.31 0.30 -0.38
CA LEU A 79 -10.45 0.79 -1.44
C LEU A 79 -11.23 1.52 -2.55
N PHE A 80 -12.47 1.10 -2.82
CA PHE A 80 -13.32 1.64 -3.89
C PHE A 80 -14.67 2.21 -3.42
N SER A 81 -15.00 2.12 -2.12
CA SER A 81 -16.31 2.45 -1.57
C SER A 81 -16.81 3.89 -1.80
N ASP A 82 -15.89 4.84 -1.97
CA ASP A 82 -16.14 6.27 -2.25
C ASP A 82 -15.78 6.67 -3.69
N LEU A 83 -15.40 5.69 -4.52
CA LEU A 83 -15.08 5.88 -5.94
C LEU A 83 -16.26 5.47 -6.83
N PHE A 84 -16.92 4.36 -6.51
CA PHE A 84 -18.02 3.84 -7.31
C PHE A 84 -19.33 4.58 -7.09
N THR A 85 -19.98 4.91 -8.19
CA THR A 85 -21.30 5.51 -8.24
C THR A 85 -22.34 4.46 -8.66
N ASP A 86 -23.61 4.84 -8.77
CA ASP A 86 -24.66 3.96 -9.28
C ASP A 86 -24.33 3.40 -10.67
N GLN A 87 -23.54 4.12 -11.48
CA GLN A 87 -23.12 3.67 -12.79
C GLN A 87 -22.25 2.40 -12.73
N GLU A 88 -21.32 2.31 -11.78
CA GLU A 88 -20.44 1.15 -11.63
C GLU A 88 -21.10 0.00 -10.84
N LEU A 89 -22.16 0.30 -10.09
CA LEU A 89 -22.82 -0.66 -9.19
C LEU A 89 -24.07 -1.31 -9.80
N SER A 90 -24.62 -0.75 -10.87
CA SER A 90 -25.79 -1.27 -11.58
C SER A 90 -25.41 -2.08 -12.83
N GLN A 91 -26.28 -2.98 -13.27
CA GLN A 91 -26.12 -3.80 -14.48
C GLN A 91 -26.91 -3.24 -15.66
#